data_AF-A0A6N9Q2R7-F1
#
_entry.id   AF-A0A6N9Q2R7-F1
#
_cell.length_a   1.000
_cell.length_b   1.000
_cell.length_c   1.000
_cell.angle_alpha   90.00
_cell.angle_beta   90.00
_cell.angle_gamma   90.00
#
_symmetry.space_group_name_H-M   'P 1'
#
loop_
_entity.id
_entity.type
_entity.pdbx_description
1 polymer ?
#
loop_
_entity_poly.entity_id
_entity_poly.type
_entity_poly.pdbx_seq_one_letter_code
_entity_poly.pdbx_strand_id
1 'polypeptide(L)'
;MDCSLWLRGGPFLEVSFLLELKGEKKNVIKTILNKLSKSHNQIEVVDKKLDDMIESFVKGYPYDEEDPHTIQIHSMKVKLYVHVAGRRKAILFIEQVSSNALLINFCFFGCEFDAPEWGQKGLKVEDLPNFTNFLTDLYCNFQFKIGGIAIEKDILDLFNCNEVFPNECYRFENINLNQFLETKPYFIYLLWNENYKKLVDIPYNHKRINKLGLLITISDSYSEF
;
A
#
# COMPACT_ATOMS: atom_id res chain seq x y z
N MET A 1 14.49 13.12 -11.17
CA MET A 1 14.31 14.11 -10.07
C MET A 1 14.14 13.29 -8.81
N ASP A 2 15.08 13.37 -7.89
CA ASP A 2 15.19 12.41 -6.78
C ASP A 2 13.92 12.42 -5.89
N CYS A 3 13.36 11.24 -5.61
CA CYS A 3 12.26 11.11 -4.65
C CYS A 3 12.75 11.28 -3.22
N SER A 4 14.07 11.18 -2.97
CA SER A 4 14.71 11.33 -1.66
C SER A 4 14.47 12.68 -0.98
N LEU A 5 13.96 13.68 -1.71
CA LEU A 5 13.65 15.02 -1.18
C LEU A 5 12.18 15.21 -0.77
N TRP A 6 11.28 14.29 -1.12
CA TRP A 6 9.84 14.52 -0.91
C TRP A 6 9.37 14.14 0.50
N LEU A 7 9.71 12.93 0.94
CA LEU A 7 9.58 12.46 2.31
C LEU A 7 10.97 12.18 2.87
N ARG A 8 11.24 12.62 4.10
CA ARG A 8 12.56 12.56 4.74
C ARG A 8 12.48 12.29 6.23
N GLY A 9 13.43 11.49 6.72
CA GLY A 9 13.62 11.21 8.14
C GLY A 9 12.48 10.39 8.75
N GLY A 10 12.74 9.90 9.97
CA GLY A 10 11.78 9.13 10.77
C GLY A 10 11.34 7.81 10.12
N PRO A 11 10.45 7.07 10.81
CA PRO A 11 9.76 5.94 10.22
C PRO A 11 8.63 6.41 9.29
N PHE A 12 8.18 5.53 8.39
CA PHE A 12 7.03 5.74 7.54
C PHE A 12 5.82 4.94 8.01
N LEU A 13 4.66 5.60 8.03
CA LEU A 13 3.37 4.94 8.10
C LEU A 13 2.96 4.54 6.70
N GLU A 14 2.72 3.26 6.50
CA GLU A 14 2.41 2.66 5.21
C GLU A 14 0.97 2.20 5.19
N VAL A 15 0.22 2.68 4.19
CA VAL A 15 -1.13 2.19 3.88
C VAL A 15 -1.04 1.44 2.56
N SER A 16 -1.02 0.12 2.63
CA SER A 16 -0.73 -0.74 1.49
C SER A 16 -1.85 -1.74 1.21
N PHE A 17 -2.01 -2.12 -0.05
CA PHE A 17 -2.97 -3.14 -0.48
C PHE A 17 -2.58 -3.78 -1.81
N LEU A 18 -3.14 -4.96 -2.07
CA LEU A 18 -2.89 -5.71 -3.30
C LEU A 18 -4.03 -5.61 -4.31
N LEU A 19 -3.70 -5.23 -5.54
CA LEU A 19 -4.62 -5.24 -6.69
C LEU A 19 -4.29 -6.29 -7.73
N GLU A 20 -5.32 -6.97 -8.19
CA GLU A 20 -5.22 -7.94 -9.28
C GLU A 20 -4.89 -7.23 -10.58
N LEU A 21 -3.79 -7.63 -11.20
CA LEU A 21 -3.35 -7.12 -12.50
C LEU A 21 -4.21 -7.77 -13.60
N LYS A 22 -5.39 -7.18 -13.84
CA LYS A 22 -6.31 -7.63 -14.90
C LYS A 22 -6.14 -6.79 -16.16
N GLY A 23 -5.43 -7.36 -17.14
CA GLY A 23 -5.25 -6.77 -18.46
C GLY A 23 -3.94 -6.00 -18.62
N GLU A 24 -3.92 -5.07 -19.58
CA GLU A 24 -2.70 -4.34 -19.93
C GLU A 24 -2.25 -3.39 -18.82
N LYS A 25 -0.97 -3.51 -18.42
CA LYS A 25 -0.33 -2.72 -17.37
C LYS A 25 -0.67 -1.23 -17.45
N LYS A 26 -0.51 -0.64 -18.64
CA LYS A 26 -0.78 0.79 -18.90
C LYS A 26 -2.19 1.20 -18.49
N ASN A 27 -3.19 0.42 -18.91
CA ASN A 27 -4.60 0.70 -18.65
C ASN A 27 -4.95 0.49 -17.18
N VAL A 28 -4.36 -0.52 -16.54
CA VAL A 28 -4.52 -0.76 -15.10
C VAL A 28 -3.97 0.42 -14.29
N ILE A 29 -2.74 0.87 -14.56
CA ILE A 29 -2.14 2.02 -13.87
C ILE A 29 -2.95 3.30 -14.08
N LYS A 30 -3.36 3.61 -15.33
CA LYS A 30 -4.22 4.77 -15.61
C LYS A 30 -5.54 4.70 -14.85
N THR A 31 -6.13 3.51 -14.75
CA THR A 31 -7.37 3.30 -14.00
C THR A 31 -7.18 3.53 -12.50
N ILE A 32 -6.06 3.05 -11.93
CA ILE A 32 -5.72 3.28 -10.52
C ILE A 32 -5.60 4.77 -10.25
N LEU A 33 -4.78 5.48 -11.02
CA LEU A 33 -4.54 6.91 -10.83
C LEU A 33 -5.82 7.75 -11.00
N ASN A 34 -6.65 7.42 -12.00
CA ASN A 34 -7.94 8.06 -12.21
C ASN A 34 -8.95 7.80 -11.09
N LYS A 35 -8.92 6.61 -10.47
CA LYS A 35 -9.76 6.31 -9.31
C LYS A 35 -9.28 7.06 -8.07
N LEU A 36 -7.96 7.13 -7.86
CA LEU A 36 -7.37 7.88 -6.76
C LEU A 36 -7.68 9.38 -6.84
N SER A 37 -7.61 9.98 -8.03
CA SER A 37 -7.93 11.41 -8.23
C SER A 37 -9.41 11.75 -7.96
N LYS A 38 -10.29 10.74 -7.96
CA LYS A 38 -11.72 10.87 -7.66
C LYS A 38 -12.07 10.45 -6.22
N SER A 39 -11.08 10.06 -5.42
CA SER A 39 -11.27 9.64 -4.03
C SER A 39 -11.72 10.81 -3.15
N HIS A 40 -12.49 10.50 -2.12
CA HIS A 40 -12.97 11.47 -1.13
C HIS A 40 -11.83 12.19 -0.40
N ASN A 41 -10.69 11.52 -0.22
CA ASN A 41 -9.53 12.01 0.54
C ASN A 41 -8.65 13.01 -0.25
N GLN A 42 -9.21 13.64 -1.31
CA GLN A 42 -8.58 14.69 -2.12
C GLN A 42 -7.09 14.44 -2.39
N ILE A 43 -6.82 13.46 -3.26
CA ILE A 43 -5.46 13.07 -3.64
C ILE A 43 -4.99 13.95 -4.81
N GLU A 44 -3.94 14.73 -4.58
CA GLU A 44 -3.32 15.59 -5.57
C GLU A 44 -2.00 14.97 -6.04
N VAL A 45 -1.89 14.69 -7.34
CA VAL A 45 -0.64 14.22 -7.96
C VAL A 45 0.27 15.42 -8.21
N VAL A 46 1.51 15.35 -7.71
CA VAL A 46 2.49 16.43 -7.83
C VAL A 46 3.37 16.27 -9.09
N ASP A 47 3.65 15.04 -9.49
CA ASP A 47 4.49 14.76 -10.66
C ASP A 47 3.83 15.18 -11.97
N LYS A 48 4.51 16.03 -12.74
CA LYS A 48 3.99 16.63 -13.98
C LYS A 48 4.09 15.71 -15.21
N LYS A 49 4.94 14.69 -15.16
CA LYS A 49 5.25 13.79 -16.30
C LYS A 49 4.68 12.39 -16.05
N LEU A 50 3.42 12.33 -15.64
CA LEU A 50 2.80 11.09 -15.22
C LEU A 50 2.74 10.05 -16.36
N ASP A 51 2.47 10.47 -17.60
CA ASP A 51 2.48 9.56 -18.75
C ASP A 51 3.87 8.93 -18.97
N ASP A 52 4.96 9.69 -18.92
CA ASP A 52 6.33 9.16 -19.05
C ASP A 52 6.65 8.12 -17.95
N MET A 53 6.16 8.37 -16.74
CA MET A 53 6.33 7.43 -15.62
C MET A 53 5.53 6.14 -15.83
N ILE A 54 4.33 6.23 -16.40
CA ILE A 54 3.52 5.07 -16.76
C ILE A 54 4.20 4.28 -17.88
N GLU A 55 4.73 4.92 -18.92
CA GLU A 55 5.48 4.23 -19.96
C GLU A 55 6.71 3.52 -19.39
N SER A 56 7.42 4.17 -18.45
CA SER A 56 8.57 3.58 -17.76
C SER A 56 8.17 2.36 -16.93
N PHE A 57 7.05 2.42 -16.21
CA PHE A 57 6.49 1.26 -15.50
C PHE A 57 6.17 0.12 -16.46
N VAL A 58 5.52 0.41 -17.59
CA VAL A 58 5.15 -0.60 -18.60
C VAL A 58 6.38 -1.26 -19.20
N LYS A 59 7.39 -0.46 -19.55
CA LYS A 59 8.67 -0.94 -20.08
C LYS A 59 9.42 -1.80 -19.06
N GLY A 60 9.42 -1.37 -17.81
CA GLY A 60 10.24 -1.95 -16.76
C GLY A 60 11.73 -1.68 -16.96
N TYR A 61 12.54 -2.25 -16.08
CA TYR A 61 13.98 -2.28 -16.18
C TYR A 61 14.52 -3.67 -15.81
N PRO A 62 15.63 -4.11 -16.41
CA PRO A 62 16.26 -5.39 -16.06
C PRO A 62 16.72 -5.39 -14.60
N TYR A 63 16.51 -6.50 -13.90
CA TYR A 63 17.13 -6.70 -12.58
C TYR A 63 18.65 -6.81 -12.67
N ASP A 64 19.14 -7.52 -13.70
CA ASP A 64 20.56 -7.65 -14.04
C ASP A 64 20.78 -7.18 -15.49
N GLU A 65 21.47 -6.06 -15.68
CA GLU A 65 21.74 -5.49 -17.00
C GLU A 65 22.68 -6.37 -17.86
N GLU A 66 23.41 -7.30 -17.25
CA GLU A 66 24.34 -8.19 -17.96
C GLU A 66 23.66 -9.48 -18.44
N ASP A 67 22.51 -9.86 -17.86
CA ASP A 67 21.76 -11.07 -18.22
C ASP A 67 20.55 -10.75 -19.13
N PRO A 68 20.56 -11.14 -20.43
CA PRO A 68 19.45 -10.90 -21.34
C PRO A 68 18.17 -11.67 -20.98
N HIS A 69 18.24 -12.65 -20.06
CA HIS A 69 17.11 -13.42 -19.57
C HIS A 69 16.65 -12.99 -18.17
N THR A 70 17.21 -11.89 -17.64
CA THR A 70 16.82 -11.37 -16.34
C THR A 70 15.34 -10.95 -16.30
N ILE A 71 14.76 -11.02 -15.12
CA ILE A 71 13.40 -10.52 -14.89
C ILE A 71 13.34 -9.00 -15.08
N GLN A 72 12.19 -8.53 -15.56
CA GLN A 72 11.91 -7.10 -15.68
C GLN A 72 11.18 -6.61 -14.45
N ILE A 73 11.76 -5.62 -13.77
CA ILE A 73 11.15 -4.96 -12.62
C ILE A 73 10.24 -3.85 -13.13
N HIS A 74 8.99 -3.87 -12.69
CA HIS A 74 8.00 -2.86 -13.03
C HIS A 74 7.59 -2.11 -11.77
N SER A 75 8.16 -0.93 -11.57
CA SER A 75 7.89 -0.09 -10.41
C SER A 75 7.77 1.38 -10.80
N MET A 76 6.93 2.12 -10.07
CA MET A 76 6.87 3.57 -10.17
C MET A 76 6.55 4.20 -8.82
N LYS A 77 7.07 5.41 -8.62
CA LYS A 77 6.91 6.19 -7.40
C LYS A 77 6.30 7.54 -7.75
N VAL A 78 5.15 7.87 -7.17
CA VAL A 78 4.42 9.11 -7.45
C VAL A 78 4.33 9.95 -6.19
N LYS A 79 4.71 11.22 -6.29
CA LYS A 79 4.60 12.20 -5.22
C LYS A 79 3.17 12.71 -5.14
N LEU A 80 2.60 12.65 -3.94
CA LEU A 80 1.22 13.03 -3.69
C LEU A 80 1.12 14.03 -2.53
N TYR A 81 0.09 14.88 -2.58
CA TYR A 81 -0.57 15.36 -1.36
C TYR A 81 -1.87 14.58 -1.16
N VAL A 82 -2.13 14.19 0.08
CA VAL A 82 -3.33 13.44 0.45
C VAL A 82 -3.94 14.09 1.69
N HIS A 83 -5.26 14.29 1.68
CA HIS A 83 -5.98 14.88 2.80
C HIS A 83 -6.46 13.79 3.77
N VAL A 84 -5.58 13.38 4.68
CA VAL A 84 -5.84 12.42 5.76
C VAL A 84 -5.24 12.98 7.05
N ALA A 85 -6.09 13.28 8.03
CA ALA A 85 -5.70 14.01 9.25
C ALA A 85 -5.00 15.35 8.96
N GLY A 86 -5.54 16.09 7.98
CA GLY A 86 -4.93 17.28 7.39
C GLY A 86 -4.25 16.98 6.05
N ARG A 87 -3.61 17.97 5.45
CA ARG A 87 -2.87 17.79 4.19
C ARG A 87 -1.49 17.20 4.47
N ARG A 88 -1.26 15.98 4.01
CA ARG A 88 0.00 15.25 4.22
C ARG A 88 0.72 14.99 2.89
N LYS A 89 2.04 15.03 2.92
CA LYS A 89 2.88 14.50 1.84
C LYS A 89 2.85 12.98 1.89
N ALA A 90 2.76 12.36 0.72
CA ALA A 90 2.89 10.92 0.58
C ALA A 90 3.72 10.56 -0.66
N ILE A 91 4.33 9.38 -0.64
CA ILE A 91 4.84 8.71 -1.84
C ILE A 91 3.95 7.49 -2.08
N LEU A 92 3.39 7.40 -3.28
CA LEU A 92 2.69 6.23 -3.76
C LEU A 92 3.65 5.35 -4.55
N PHE A 93 3.89 4.15 -4.04
CA PHE A 93 4.59 3.09 -4.73
C PHE A 93 3.56 2.20 -5.44
N ILE A 94 3.80 1.94 -6.72
CA ILE A 94 3.07 0.93 -7.48
C ILE A 94 4.09 -0.02 -8.07
N GLU A 95 4.02 -1.29 -7.68
CA GLU A 95 5.01 -2.31 -8.04
C GLU A 95 4.31 -3.57 -8.51
N GLN A 96 4.77 -4.15 -9.62
CA GLN A 96 4.36 -5.49 -10.01
C GLN A 96 5.16 -6.50 -9.20
N VAL A 97 4.48 -7.19 -8.29
CA VAL A 97 5.11 -8.15 -7.38
C VAL A 97 5.02 -9.58 -7.87
N SER A 98 4.09 -9.90 -8.77
CA SER A 98 3.98 -11.20 -9.45
C SER A 98 3.32 -11.06 -10.83
N SER A 99 3.14 -12.16 -11.55
CA SER A 99 2.42 -12.17 -12.83
C SER A 99 1.00 -11.59 -12.74
N ASN A 100 0.34 -11.75 -11.58
CA ASN A 100 -1.05 -11.34 -11.39
C ASN A 100 -1.25 -10.24 -10.33
N ALA A 101 -0.18 -9.73 -9.71
CA ALA A 101 -0.32 -8.79 -8.59
C ALA A 101 0.47 -7.49 -8.66
N LEU A 102 -0.23 -6.43 -8.26
CA LEU A 102 0.31 -5.11 -7.99
C LEU A 102 0.23 -4.82 -6.50
N LEU A 103 1.38 -4.44 -5.91
CA LEU A 103 1.42 -3.72 -4.64
C LEU A 103 1.10 -2.25 -4.90
N ILE A 104 0.16 -1.72 -4.13
CA ILE A 104 -0.11 -0.29 -4.03
C ILE A 104 0.20 0.12 -2.59
N ASN A 105 1.19 0.98 -2.40
CA ASN A 105 1.65 1.37 -1.07
C ASN A 105 1.78 2.88 -0.95
N PHE A 106 1.07 3.47 0.00
CA PHE A 106 1.18 4.89 0.36
C PHE A 106 2.06 5.04 1.58
N CYS A 107 3.26 5.60 1.40
CA CYS A 107 4.13 5.97 2.50
C CYS A 107 3.83 7.40 2.95
N PHE A 108 3.61 7.58 4.25
CA PHE A 108 3.46 8.86 4.94
C PHE A 108 4.54 9.00 6.00
N PHE A 109 4.85 10.22 6.42
CA PHE A 109 5.71 10.42 7.59
C PHE A 109 5.04 9.89 8.86
N GLY A 110 5.68 8.92 9.50
CA GLY A 110 5.19 8.20 10.68
C GLY A 110 5.87 8.61 11.98
N CYS A 111 6.73 9.63 12.02
CA CYS A 111 7.25 10.09 13.31
C CYS A 111 6.14 10.77 14.13
N GLU A 112 6.14 10.63 15.47
CA GLU A 112 5.21 11.35 16.34
C GLU A 112 5.45 12.87 16.32
N PHE A 113 6.70 13.29 16.12
CA PHE A 113 7.11 14.69 16.13
C PHE A 113 7.00 15.30 14.72
N ASP A 114 6.57 16.55 14.66
CA ASP A 114 6.60 17.31 13.41
C ASP A 114 8.05 17.49 12.94
N ALA A 115 8.25 17.49 11.63
CA ALA A 115 9.50 17.89 10.99
C ALA A 115 9.25 19.11 10.08
N PRO A 116 9.15 20.31 10.67
CA PRO A 116 8.78 21.53 9.96
C PRO A 116 9.76 21.91 8.84
N GLU A 117 11.05 21.57 8.98
CA GLU A 117 12.09 21.77 7.97
C GLU A 117 11.80 21.05 6.64
N TRP A 118 10.99 19.99 6.69
CA TRP A 118 10.52 19.25 5.52
C TRP A 118 9.03 19.41 5.27
N GLY A 119 8.33 20.22 6.07
CA GLY A 119 6.88 20.41 5.98
C GLY A 119 6.11 19.11 6.21
N GLN A 120 6.55 18.30 7.17
CA GLN A 120 5.93 17.02 7.52
C GLN A 120 5.29 17.12 8.90
N LYS A 121 3.98 16.91 8.95
CA LYS A 121 3.22 16.81 10.20
C LYS A 121 3.48 15.44 10.82
N GLY A 122 3.80 15.39 12.10
CA GLY A 122 3.91 14.18 12.88
C GLY A 122 2.58 13.42 12.92
N LEU A 123 2.65 12.14 13.25
CA LEU A 123 1.50 11.25 13.37
C LEU A 123 1.12 11.13 14.84
N LYS A 124 -0.10 11.55 15.19
CA LYS A 124 -0.63 11.38 16.54
C LYS A 124 -1.59 10.20 16.62
N VAL A 125 -1.77 9.63 17.80
CA VAL A 125 -2.70 8.50 18.01
C VAL A 125 -4.11 8.85 17.57
N GLU A 126 -4.57 10.07 17.84
CA GLU A 126 -5.87 10.60 17.42
C GLU A 126 -6.01 10.74 15.88
N ASP A 127 -4.91 10.69 15.13
CA ASP A 127 -4.95 10.73 13.66
C ASP A 127 -5.25 9.35 13.06
N LEU A 128 -4.97 8.24 13.76
CA LEU A 128 -5.12 6.85 13.25
C LEU A 128 -6.52 6.52 12.71
N PRO A 129 -7.64 6.97 13.33
CA PRO A 129 -8.97 6.77 12.75
C PRO A 129 -9.09 7.34 11.33
N ASN A 130 -8.40 8.44 10.99
CA ASN A 130 -8.42 9.00 9.64
C ASN A 130 -7.71 8.09 8.63
N PHE A 131 -6.59 7.48 9.01
CA PHE A 131 -5.90 6.50 8.16
C PHE A 131 -6.70 5.20 7.99
N THR A 132 -7.39 4.79 9.04
CA THR A 132 -8.31 3.64 8.99
C THR A 132 -9.47 3.91 8.02
N ASN A 133 -10.03 5.12 8.05
CA ASN A 133 -11.06 5.55 7.09
C ASN A 133 -10.48 5.63 5.68
N PHE A 134 -9.25 6.12 5.52
CA PHE A 134 -8.56 6.14 4.23
C PHE A 134 -8.41 4.73 3.63
N LEU A 135 -7.92 3.75 4.39
CA LEU A 135 -7.84 2.36 3.94
C LEU A 135 -9.22 1.79 3.57
N THR A 136 -10.24 2.13 4.37
CA THR A 136 -11.64 1.73 4.13
C THR A 136 -12.16 2.30 2.82
N ASP A 137 -11.90 3.58 2.54
CA ASP A 137 -12.30 4.24 1.28
C ASP A 137 -11.58 3.64 0.08
N LEU A 138 -10.28 3.33 0.22
CA LEU A 138 -9.53 2.60 -0.80
C LEU A 138 -10.18 1.24 -1.06
N TYR A 139 -10.56 0.50 -0.02
CA TYR A 139 -11.27 -0.77 -0.18
C TYR A 139 -12.61 -0.60 -0.91
N CYS A 140 -13.41 0.40 -0.56
CA CYS A 140 -14.68 0.67 -1.24
C CYS A 140 -14.48 0.92 -2.75
N ASN A 141 -13.45 1.66 -3.14
CA ASN A 141 -13.18 2.04 -4.53
C ASN A 141 -12.52 0.95 -5.38
N PHE A 142 -11.70 0.10 -4.75
CA PHE A 142 -10.87 -0.88 -5.44
C PHE A 142 -11.29 -2.33 -5.21
N GLN A 143 -11.97 -2.63 -4.11
CA GLN A 143 -12.35 -3.99 -3.69
C GLN A 143 -11.14 -4.96 -3.69
N PHE A 144 -9.99 -4.46 -3.22
CA PHE A 144 -8.75 -5.22 -3.15
C PHE A 144 -8.90 -6.49 -2.29
N LYS A 145 -8.00 -7.46 -2.45
CA LYS A 145 -8.07 -8.73 -1.70
C LYS A 145 -7.70 -8.54 -0.23
N ILE A 146 -6.60 -7.84 0.00
CA ILE A 146 -6.11 -7.52 1.34
C ILE A 146 -5.36 -6.18 1.31
N GLY A 147 -5.42 -5.47 2.42
CA GLY A 147 -4.66 -4.26 2.67
C GLY A 147 -4.43 -4.07 4.16
N GLY A 148 -3.58 -3.11 4.52
CA GLY A 148 -3.19 -2.91 5.90
C GLY A 148 -2.56 -1.55 6.15
N ILE A 149 -2.38 -1.26 7.43
CA ILE A 149 -1.68 -0.09 7.94
C ILE A 149 -0.58 -0.59 8.87
N ALA A 150 0.66 -0.22 8.63
CA ALA A 150 1.81 -0.59 9.46
C ALA A 150 2.90 0.49 9.42
N ILE A 151 3.91 0.35 10.29
CA ILE A 151 5.09 1.21 10.31
C ILE A 151 6.26 0.46 9.70
N GLU A 152 6.93 1.04 8.70
CA GLU A 152 8.09 0.46 7.98
C GLU A 152 7.83 -0.94 7.39
N LYS A 153 6.56 -1.24 7.12
CA LYS A 153 6.07 -2.55 6.74
C LYS A 153 4.89 -2.42 5.78
N ASP A 154 4.79 -3.34 4.83
CA ASP A 154 3.71 -3.36 3.86
C ASP A 154 3.06 -4.75 3.74
N ILE A 155 2.00 -4.82 2.95
CA ILE A 155 1.19 -6.03 2.79
C ILE A 155 1.94 -7.22 2.17
N LEU A 156 3.17 -7.04 1.70
CA LEU A 156 4.03 -8.13 1.28
C LEU A 156 4.64 -8.90 2.46
N ASP A 157 4.72 -8.30 3.65
CA ASP A 157 5.10 -9.03 4.87
C ASP A 157 4.07 -10.12 5.25
N LEU A 158 2.90 -10.15 4.58
CA LEU A 158 1.95 -11.26 4.69
C LEU A 158 2.41 -12.52 3.97
N PHE A 159 3.37 -12.40 3.06
CA PHE A 159 3.92 -13.51 2.31
C PHE A 159 5.15 -14.03 3.05
N ASN A 160 5.22 -15.34 3.22
CA ASN A 160 6.44 -15.99 3.71
C ASN A 160 7.45 -16.18 2.56
N CYS A 161 7.77 -15.08 1.87
CA CYS A 161 8.65 -15.04 0.70
C CYS A 161 9.52 -13.78 0.72
N ASN A 162 10.79 -13.91 0.32
CA ASN A 162 11.77 -12.82 0.23
C ASN A 162 12.48 -12.79 -1.13
N GLU A 163 11.75 -13.12 -2.20
CA GLU A 163 12.28 -13.18 -3.56
C GLU A 163 12.22 -11.81 -4.24
N VAL A 164 13.07 -11.59 -5.24
CA VAL A 164 13.06 -10.35 -6.03
C VAL A 164 11.81 -10.26 -6.88
N PHE A 165 11.19 -9.07 -6.96
CA PHE A 165 9.97 -8.85 -7.73
C PHE A 165 10.25 -8.65 -9.22
N PRO A 166 9.35 -9.09 -10.12
CA PRO A 166 8.18 -9.92 -9.83
C PRO A 166 8.55 -11.39 -9.57
N ASN A 167 7.89 -12.02 -8.59
CA ASN A 167 8.00 -13.46 -8.31
C ASN A 167 6.64 -14.08 -8.01
N GLU A 168 6.43 -15.32 -8.47
CA GLU A 168 5.14 -16.01 -8.31
C GLU A 168 4.83 -16.41 -6.86
N CYS A 169 5.80 -16.36 -5.94
CA CYS A 169 5.50 -16.51 -4.52
C CYS A 169 4.57 -15.39 -4.02
N TYR A 170 4.60 -14.18 -4.61
CA TYR A 170 3.72 -13.04 -4.30
C TYR A 170 2.40 -13.05 -5.07
N ARG A 171 2.03 -14.19 -5.64
CA ARG A 171 0.72 -14.37 -6.26
C ARG A 171 -0.40 -14.19 -5.25
N PHE A 172 -1.51 -13.61 -5.71
CA PHE A 172 -2.71 -13.41 -4.89
C PHE A 172 -3.15 -14.65 -4.10
N GLU A 173 -3.03 -15.82 -4.71
CA GLU A 173 -3.50 -17.09 -4.18
C GLU A 173 -2.70 -17.59 -2.98
N ASN A 174 -1.45 -17.13 -2.82
CA ASN A 174 -0.53 -17.63 -1.81
C ASN A 174 -0.69 -16.97 -0.43
N ILE A 175 -1.58 -15.97 -0.32
CA ILE A 175 -1.84 -15.29 0.96
C ILE A 175 -2.57 -16.25 1.90
N ASN A 176 -1.89 -16.66 2.97
CA ASN A 176 -2.45 -17.49 4.02
C ASN A 176 -2.74 -16.66 5.28
N LEU A 177 -3.94 -16.08 5.32
CA LEU A 177 -4.34 -15.21 6.43
C LEU A 177 -4.47 -15.96 7.76
N ASN A 178 -4.81 -17.25 7.76
CA ASN A 178 -4.94 -18.02 9.01
C ASN A 178 -3.59 -18.12 9.74
N GLN A 179 -2.54 -18.47 8.99
CA GLN A 179 -1.18 -18.52 9.52
C GLN A 179 -0.75 -17.14 10.07
N PHE A 180 -1.12 -16.08 9.38
CA PHE A 180 -0.74 -14.73 9.77
C PHE A 180 -1.39 -14.25 11.07
N LEU A 181 -2.68 -14.59 11.27
CA LEU A 181 -3.40 -14.27 12.51
C LEU A 181 -2.82 -15.00 13.73
N GLU A 182 -2.08 -16.10 13.53
CA GLU A 182 -1.39 -16.80 14.61
C GLU A 182 -0.05 -16.13 14.98
N THR A 183 0.62 -15.47 14.02
CA THR A 183 2.00 -14.98 14.18
C THR A 183 2.14 -13.55 14.72
N LYS A 184 1.05 -12.89 15.15
CA LYS A 184 1.03 -11.51 15.69
C LYS A 184 1.78 -10.50 14.82
N PRO A 185 1.13 -10.03 13.76
CA PRO A 185 1.84 -9.27 12.76
C PRO A 185 2.08 -7.80 13.14
N TYR A 186 3.10 -7.17 12.54
CA TYR A 186 3.49 -5.76 12.74
C TYR A 186 2.47 -4.72 12.24
N PHE A 187 1.25 -5.15 11.95
CA PHE A 187 0.20 -4.29 11.45
C PHE A 187 -0.56 -3.66 12.61
N ILE A 188 -1.01 -2.43 12.40
CA ILE A 188 -1.98 -1.78 13.27
C ILE A 188 -3.38 -2.26 12.85
N TYR A 189 -3.64 -2.24 11.54
CA TYR A 189 -4.90 -2.68 10.95
C TYR A 189 -4.67 -3.56 9.72
N LEU A 190 -5.56 -4.53 9.53
CA LEU A 190 -5.68 -5.31 8.31
C LEU A 190 -7.11 -5.26 7.80
N LEU A 191 -7.29 -5.08 6.50
CA LEU A 191 -8.58 -5.15 5.84
C LEU A 191 -8.56 -6.33 4.87
N TRP A 192 -9.33 -7.36 5.20
CA TRP A 192 -9.50 -8.56 4.40
C TRP A 192 -10.81 -8.54 3.61
N ASN A 193 -10.78 -9.07 2.40
CA ASN A 193 -11.97 -9.24 1.56
C ASN A 193 -12.52 -10.66 1.68
N GLU A 194 -13.64 -10.82 2.37
CA GLU A 194 -14.32 -12.10 2.61
C GLU A 194 -14.92 -12.73 1.33
N ASN A 195 -14.96 -12.02 0.19
CA ASN A 195 -15.27 -12.67 -1.10
C ASN A 195 -14.30 -13.78 -1.46
N TYR A 196 -13.05 -13.72 -0.97
CA TYR A 196 -12.03 -14.71 -1.29
C TYR A 196 -12.06 -15.91 -0.34
N LYS A 197 -12.22 -15.65 0.96
CA LYS A 197 -12.38 -16.67 2.00
C LYS A 197 -13.03 -16.02 3.21
N LYS A 198 -14.13 -16.57 3.71
CA LYS A 198 -14.66 -16.14 5.01
C LYS A 198 -13.74 -16.61 6.12
N LEU A 199 -13.48 -15.74 7.09
CA LEU A 199 -12.74 -16.11 8.28
C LEU A 199 -13.74 -16.50 9.37
N VAL A 200 -13.48 -17.63 10.00
CA VAL A 200 -14.19 -18.12 11.18
C VAL A 200 -13.11 -18.21 12.25
N ASP A 201 -13.35 -17.67 13.44
CA ASP A 201 -12.39 -17.62 14.56
C ASP A 201 -11.25 -16.59 14.44
N ILE A 202 -11.61 -15.31 14.30
CA ILE A 202 -10.65 -14.19 14.30
C ILE A 202 -10.30 -13.84 15.75
N PRO A 203 -9.04 -14.02 16.21
CA PRO A 203 -8.66 -13.83 17.62
C PRO A 203 -8.50 -12.35 18.03
N TYR A 204 -8.80 -11.43 17.11
CA TYR A 204 -8.61 -9.99 17.25
C TYR A 204 -9.94 -9.25 17.19
N ASN A 205 -9.94 -8.03 17.73
CA ASN A 205 -11.04 -7.08 17.54
C ASN A 205 -11.25 -6.84 16.04
N HIS A 206 -12.49 -6.98 15.58
CA HIS A 206 -12.79 -6.82 14.17
C HIS A 206 -14.19 -6.25 13.95
N LYS A 207 -14.36 -5.55 12.82
CA LYS A 207 -15.65 -5.09 12.33
C LYS A 207 -15.79 -5.38 10.85
N ARG A 208 -17.01 -5.70 10.42
CA ARG A 208 -17.31 -5.85 9.00
C ARG A 208 -17.57 -4.48 8.39
N ILE A 209 -16.91 -4.23 7.27
CA ILE A 209 -17.04 -3.03 6.45
C ILE A 209 -17.74 -3.45 5.17
N ASN A 210 -18.90 -2.84 4.90
CA ASN A 210 -19.81 -3.33 3.87
C ASN A 210 -20.15 -4.82 4.09
N LYS A 211 -20.69 -5.50 3.07
CA LYS A 211 -21.07 -6.92 3.20
C LYS A 211 -19.88 -7.89 3.21
N LEU A 212 -18.68 -7.43 2.84
CA LEU A 212 -17.58 -8.30 2.40
C LEU A 212 -16.20 -7.89 2.93
N GLY A 213 -16.03 -6.67 3.45
CA GLY A 213 -14.77 -6.26 4.06
C GLY A 213 -14.76 -6.65 5.53
N LEU A 214 -13.61 -7.10 6.01
CA LEU A 214 -13.37 -7.41 7.41
C LEU A 214 -12.14 -6.62 7.86
N LEU A 215 -12.36 -5.57 8.65
CA LEU A 215 -11.28 -4.80 9.25
C LEU A 215 -10.95 -5.39 10.61
N ILE A 216 -9.69 -5.77 10.79
CA ILE A 216 -9.12 -6.40 11.96
C ILE A 216 -8.13 -5.43 12.59
N THR A 217 -8.30 -5.15 13.87
CA THR A 217 -7.35 -4.37 14.69
C THR A 217 -6.36 -5.33 15.33
N ILE A 218 -5.08 -5.21 14.99
CA ILE A 218 -4.05 -6.16 15.44
C ILE A 218 -3.31 -5.64 16.67
N SER A 219 -2.88 -4.37 16.65
CA SER A 219 -2.33 -3.68 17.81
C SER A 219 -3.27 -2.54 18.20
N ASP A 220 -3.50 -2.41 19.51
CA ASP A 220 -4.34 -1.37 20.09
C ASP A 220 -3.54 -0.07 20.37
N SER A 221 -2.20 -0.09 20.20
CA SER A 221 -1.36 1.04 20.60
C SER A 221 -0.24 1.36 19.60
N TYR A 222 -0.22 2.61 19.15
CA TYR A 222 0.89 3.19 18.41
C TYR A 222 2.19 3.20 19.22
N SER A 223 2.11 3.26 20.56
CA SER A 223 3.27 3.36 21.44
C SER A 223 4.07 2.06 21.55
N GLU A 224 3.61 0.99 20.90
CA GLU A 224 4.32 -0.29 20.84
C GLU A 224 5.34 -0.35 19.69
N PHE A 225 5.46 0.72 18.89
CA PHE A 225 6.31 0.79 17.70
C PHE A 225 7.31 1.95 17.76
#